data_AF-A0A7C7SYM4-F1
#
_entry.id   AF-A0A7C7SYM4-F1
#
_cell.length_a   1.000
_cell.length_b   1.000
_cell.length_c   1.000
_cell.angle_alpha   90.00
_cell.angle_beta   90.00
_cell.angle_gamma   90.00
#
_symmetry.space_group_name_H-M   'P 1'
#
loop_
_entity.id
_entity.type
_entity.pdbx_description
1 polymer ?
#
loop_
_entity_poly.entity_id
_entity_poly.type
_entity_poly.pdbx_seq_one_letter_code
_entity_poly.pdbx_strand_id
1 'polypeptide(L)'
;MDFGQVARDLGLNESQVRQAVELLDDGNTVPFITRFRKDQTGALDEEQIRKIKDRVEKLRTIAERRQTIRRSIELQDKLTDELVAAIDAAKTLKVLEDLYLPYKPRKRSLASVAREKGLGPFAEQMLAGAITGDIDEAAQQFVNSTELTSVDDVLLSVSHIIAEGFAENAELRDAIRRLVWKEGRLRTQKLELPDELNANDEDDLDVEGQLNPDVPSETGVQEGLGSESTVVEQPTTSDQQVADPGAAIVSTGESPELATAETVTAETVTAETVTAE
;
A
#
# COMPACT_ATOMS: atom_id res chain seq x y z
N MET A 1 -26.94 13.65 0.86
CA MET A 1 -26.36 13.13 -0.40
C MET A 1 -26.16 14.31 -1.33
N ASP A 2 -24.99 14.43 -1.98
CA ASP A 2 -24.74 15.52 -2.96
C ASP A 2 -25.24 15.09 -4.34
N PHE A 3 -26.47 15.49 -4.69
CA PHE A 3 -27.04 15.23 -6.01
C PHE A 3 -26.30 15.97 -7.13
N GLY A 4 -25.67 17.10 -6.81
CA GLY A 4 -24.86 17.86 -7.76
C GLY A 4 -23.62 17.10 -8.21
N GLN A 5 -23.02 16.29 -7.33
CA GLN A 5 -21.93 15.40 -7.71
C GLN A 5 -22.38 14.36 -8.75
N VAL A 6 -23.50 13.68 -8.51
CA VAL A 6 -24.05 12.67 -9.43
C VAL A 6 -24.41 13.30 -10.78
N ALA A 7 -25.00 14.49 -10.75
CA ALA A 7 -25.33 15.25 -11.95
C ALA A 7 -24.09 15.59 -12.79
N ARG A 8 -23.01 16.06 -12.17
CA ARG A 8 -21.74 16.34 -12.86
C ARG A 8 -21.09 15.09 -13.42
N ASP A 9 -21.09 13.99 -12.67
CA ASP A 9 -20.48 12.72 -13.10
C ASP A 9 -21.19 12.10 -14.32
N LEU A 10 -22.51 12.30 -14.44
CA LEU A 10 -23.33 11.73 -15.50
C LEU A 10 -23.68 12.73 -16.63
N GLY A 11 -23.30 14.00 -16.49
CA GLY A 11 -23.67 15.06 -17.44
C GLY A 11 -25.18 15.34 -17.49
N LEU A 12 -25.87 15.21 -16.36
CA LEU A 12 -27.32 15.37 -16.24
C LEU A 12 -27.67 16.62 -15.41
N ASN A 13 -28.92 17.08 -15.49
CA ASN A 13 -29.38 18.15 -14.59
C ASN A 13 -29.65 17.60 -13.19
N GLU A 14 -29.23 18.35 -12.16
CA GLU A 14 -29.42 17.95 -10.76
C GLU A 14 -30.90 17.72 -10.40
N SER A 15 -31.81 18.53 -10.93
CA SER A 15 -33.26 18.36 -10.72
C SER A 15 -33.78 17.03 -11.28
N GLN A 16 -33.27 16.59 -12.43
CA GLN A 16 -33.65 15.30 -13.04
C GLN A 16 -33.12 14.13 -12.19
N VAL A 17 -31.87 14.23 -11.74
CA VAL A 17 -31.26 13.24 -10.85
C VAL A 17 -32.04 13.13 -9.54
N ARG A 18 -32.40 14.27 -8.92
CA ARG A 18 -33.15 14.29 -7.67
C ARG A 18 -34.50 13.59 -7.82
N GLN A 19 -35.27 13.94 -8.84
CA GLN A 19 -36.58 13.31 -9.10
C GLN A 19 -36.47 11.82 -9.41
N ALA A 20 -35.45 11.42 -10.18
CA ALA A 20 -35.20 10.00 -10.45
C ALA A 20 -34.86 9.23 -9.17
N VAL A 21 -34.04 9.82 -8.28
CA VAL A 21 -33.69 9.19 -6.99
C VAL A 21 -34.88 9.09 -6.06
N GLU A 22 -35.70 10.13 -5.93
CA GLU A 22 -36.93 10.09 -5.13
C GLU A 22 -37.85 8.94 -5.58
N LEU A 23 -38.06 8.80 -6.89
CA LEU A 23 -38.85 7.69 -7.44
C LEU A 23 -38.23 6.32 -7.15
N LEU A 24 -36.91 6.18 -7.25
CA LEU A 24 -36.21 4.93 -6.92
C LEU A 24 -36.32 4.58 -5.43
N ASP A 25 -36.23 5.58 -4.55
CA ASP A 25 -36.34 5.42 -3.10
C ASP A 25 -37.77 5.06 -2.66
N ASP A 26 -38.79 5.54 -3.38
CA ASP A 26 -40.19 5.13 -3.23
C ASP A 26 -40.44 3.67 -3.67
N GLY A 27 -39.41 2.95 -4.14
CA GLY A 27 -39.48 1.55 -4.54
C GLY A 27 -39.93 1.34 -5.99
N ASN A 28 -39.95 2.39 -6.81
CA ASN A 28 -40.27 2.25 -8.23
C ASN A 28 -39.13 1.59 -9.00
N THR A 29 -39.46 0.68 -9.93
CA THR A 29 -38.45 0.02 -10.77
C THR A 29 -38.05 0.90 -11.96
N VAL A 30 -36.84 0.72 -12.48
CA VAL A 30 -36.36 1.47 -13.66
C VAL A 30 -37.34 1.38 -14.85
N PRO A 31 -37.87 0.20 -15.24
CA PRO A 31 -38.85 0.12 -16.32
C PRO A 31 -40.19 0.80 -16.01
N PHE A 32 -40.57 0.90 -14.72
CA PHE A 32 -41.78 1.63 -14.32
C PHE A 32 -41.57 3.14 -14.47
N ILE A 33 -40.42 3.66 -14.04
CA ILE A 33 -40.09 5.08 -14.12
C ILE A 33 -40.06 5.53 -15.59
N THR A 34 -39.38 4.78 -16.46
CA THR A 34 -39.25 5.12 -17.89
C THR A 34 -40.58 5.10 -18.64
N ARG A 35 -41.53 4.25 -18.22
CA ARG A 35 -42.85 4.12 -18.85
C ARG A 35 -43.91 5.05 -18.29
N PHE A 36 -43.96 5.23 -16.97
CA PHE A 36 -45.09 5.87 -16.27
C PHE A 36 -44.73 7.16 -15.53
N ARG A 37 -43.45 7.53 -15.46
CA ARG A 37 -42.95 8.71 -14.74
C ARG A 37 -41.98 9.56 -15.56
N LYS A 38 -42.03 9.40 -16.89
CA LYS A 38 -41.14 10.08 -17.83
C LYS A 38 -41.20 11.61 -17.73
N ASP A 39 -42.38 12.17 -17.49
CA ASP A 39 -42.55 13.62 -17.40
C ASP A 39 -41.95 14.20 -16.11
N GLN A 40 -41.98 13.43 -15.01
CA GLN A 40 -41.39 13.84 -13.73
C GLN A 40 -39.87 13.86 -13.83
N THR A 41 -39.25 12.84 -14.43
CA THR A 41 -37.78 12.81 -14.57
C THR A 41 -37.22 13.73 -15.65
N GLY A 42 -38.07 14.47 -16.38
CA GLY A 42 -37.63 15.30 -17.50
C GLY A 42 -37.16 14.47 -18.70
N ALA A 43 -37.86 13.37 -18.98
CA ALA A 43 -37.62 12.46 -20.09
C ALA A 43 -36.29 11.68 -20.09
N LEU A 44 -35.77 11.33 -18.90
CA LEU A 44 -34.62 10.42 -18.80
C LEU A 44 -34.94 9.05 -19.42
N ASP A 45 -33.95 8.48 -20.11
CA ASP A 45 -34.02 7.13 -20.65
C ASP A 45 -33.66 6.05 -19.61
N GLU A 46 -33.84 4.78 -20.00
CA GLU A 46 -33.60 3.63 -19.12
C GLU A 46 -32.13 3.49 -18.69
N GLU A 47 -31.20 3.79 -19.60
CA GLU A 47 -29.77 3.68 -19.34
C GLU A 47 -29.32 4.77 -18.37
N GLN A 48 -29.82 6.00 -18.55
CA GLN A 48 -29.57 7.13 -17.65
C GLN A 48 -30.09 6.85 -16.24
N ILE A 49 -31.31 6.35 -16.09
CA ILE A 49 -31.87 6.01 -14.77
C ILE A 49 -31.08 4.87 -14.12
N ARG A 50 -30.63 3.87 -14.89
CA ARG A 50 -29.74 2.81 -14.38
C ARG A 50 -28.41 3.38 -13.89
N LYS A 51 -27.76 4.24 -14.68
CA LYS A 51 -26.51 4.92 -14.28
C LYS A 51 -26.67 5.77 -13.02
N ILE A 52 -27.79 6.49 -12.89
CA ILE A 52 -28.13 7.25 -11.68
C ILE A 52 -28.22 6.29 -10.49
N LYS A 53 -29.01 5.21 -10.62
CA LYS A 53 -29.19 4.22 -9.56
C LYS A 53 -27.84 3.66 -9.09
N ASP A 54 -27.02 3.15 -10.02
CA ASP A 54 -25.74 2.54 -9.70
C ASP A 54 -24.77 3.55 -9.04
N ARG A 55 -24.75 4.80 -9.52
CA ARG A 55 -23.92 5.86 -8.95
C ARG A 55 -24.35 6.23 -7.55
N VAL A 56 -25.65 6.35 -7.33
CA VAL A 56 -26.28 6.68 -6.03
C VAL A 56 -26.02 5.56 -5.03
N GLU A 57 -26.25 4.30 -5.40
CA GLU A 57 -25.93 3.14 -4.57
C GLU A 57 -24.46 3.13 -4.17
N LYS A 58 -23.54 3.32 -5.12
CA LYS A 58 -22.10 3.40 -4.82
C LYS A 58 -21.76 4.50 -3.81
N LEU A 59 -22.35 5.69 -3.94
CA LEU A 59 -22.12 6.79 -3.01
C LEU A 59 -22.72 6.52 -1.62
N ARG A 60 -23.88 5.86 -1.54
CA ARG A 60 -24.48 5.41 -0.28
C ARG A 60 -23.58 4.40 0.43
N THR A 61 -23.10 3.38 -0.29
CA THR A 61 -22.16 2.39 0.26
C THR A 61 -20.89 3.05 0.81
N ILE A 62 -20.33 4.04 0.09
CA ILE A 62 -19.17 4.80 0.58
C ILE A 62 -19.52 5.58 1.85
N ALA A 63 -20.68 6.24 1.90
CA ALA A 63 -21.10 7.03 3.06
C ALA A 63 -21.36 6.17 4.30
N GLU A 64 -22.06 5.05 4.14
CA GLU A 64 -22.32 4.08 5.22
C GLU A 64 -21.01 3.48 5.74
N ARG A 65 -20.09 3.12 4.83
CA ARG A 65 -18.80 2.59 5.20
C ARG A 65 -17.94 3.62 5.93
N ARG A 66 -17.95 4.88 5.47
CA ARG A 66 -17.29 6.01 6.14
C ARG A 66 -17.76 6.15 7.58
N GLN A 67 -19.07 6.13 7.81
CA GLN A 67 -19.64 6.24 9.15
C GLN A 67 -19.22 5.06 10.04
N THR A 68 -19.24 3.85 9.49
CA THR A 68 -18.80 2.64 10.19
C THR A 68 -17.34 2.73 10.63
N ILE A 69 -16.45 3.15 9.71
CA ILE A 69 -15.03 3.32 9.99
C ILE A 69 -14.81 4.39 11.07
N ARG A 70 -15.44 5.56 10.91
CA ARG A 70 -15.33 6.66 11.89
C ARG A 70 -15.71 6.19 13.29
N ARG A 71 -16.85 5.52 13.42
CA ARG A 71 -17.31 4.97 14.71
C ARG A 71 -16.35 3.92 15.27
N SER A 72 -15.80 3.05 14.42
CA SER A 72 -14.85 2.02 14.86
C SER A 72 -13.54 2.59 15.38
N ILE A 73 -13.08 3.72 14.83
CA ILE A 73 -11.84 4.40 15.24
C ILE A 73 -12.10 5.27 16.47
N GLU A 74 -13.26 5.92 16.54
CA GLU A 74 -13.72 6.69 17.70
C GLU A 74 -13.82 5.82 18.95
N LEU A 75 -14.35 4.59 18.83
CA LEU A 75 -14.39 3.62 19.93
C LEU A 75 -13.00 3.18 20.44
N GLN A 76 -11.93 3.48 19.71
CA GLN A 76 -10.54 3.20 20.12
C GLN A 76 -9.83 4.46 20.66
N ASP A 77 -10.53 5.59 20.78
CA ASP A 77 -9.97 6.89 21.17
C ASP A 77 -8.80 7.36 20.28
N LYS A 78 -8.78 6.91 19.01
CA LYS A 78 -7.71 7.19 18.03
C LYS A 78 -8.14 8.15 16.91
N LEU A 79 -9.36 8.70 16.99
CA LEU A 79 -9.89 9.56 15.94
C LEU A 79 -9.36 10.98 16.10
N THR A 80 -8.37 11.35 15.27
CA THR A 80 -7.80 12.70 15.22
C THR A 80 -8.54 13.57 14.21
N ASP A 81 -8.46 14.90 14.35
CA ASP A 81 -9.07 15.85 13.40
C ASP A 81 -8.50 15.69 11.97
N GLU A 82 -7.20 15.40 11.87
CA GLU A 82 -6.54 15.10 10.59
C GLU A 82 -7.12 13.83 9.94
N LEU A 83 -7.31 12.77 10.73
CA LEU A 83 -7.89 11.52 10.24
C LEU A 83 -9.36 11.68 9.86
N VAL A 84 -10.12 12.49 10.60
CA VAL A 84 -11.49 12.87 10.22
C VAL A 84 -11.49 13.54 8.85
N ALA A 85 -10.62 14.54 8.64
CA ALA A 85 -10.53 15.23 7.36
C ALA A 85 -10.15 14.27 6.22
N ALA A 86 -9.21 13.35 6.45
CA ALA A 86 -8.82 12.33 5.47
C ALA A 86 -9.98 11.37 5.12
N ILE A 87 -10.72 10.89 6.13
CA ILE A 87 -11.88 9.99 5.97
C ILE A 87 -13.03 10.70 5.22
N ASP A 88 -13.28 11.96 5.52
CA ASP A 88 -14.32 12.77 4.85
C ASP A 88 -13.94 13.08 3.40
N ALA A 89 -12.67 13.32 3.12
CA ALA A 89 -12.14 13.55 1.78
C ALA A 89 -12.08 12.28 0.91
N ALA A 90 -12.16 11.08 1.50
CA ALA A 90 -12.05 9.82 0.77
C ALA A 90 -13.20 9.63 -0.23
N LYS A 91 -12.83 9.51 -1.52
CA LYS A 91 -13.78 9.41 -2.65
C LYS A 91 -14.11 7.98 -3.07
N THR A 92 -13.39 6.99 -2.56
CA THR A 92 -13.57 5.58 -2.93
C THR A 92 -13.56 4.70 -1.69
N LEU A 93 -14.23 3.55 -1.78
CA LEU A 93 -14.17 2.53 -0.73
C LEU A 93 -12.73 2.08 -0.46
N LYS A 94 -11.90 2.00 -1.51
CA LYS A 94 -10.51 1.57 -1.39
C LYS A 94 -9.68 2.50 -0.49
N VAL A 95 -9.80 3.81 -0.71
CA VAL A 95 -9.11 4.82 0.11
C VAL A 95 -9.61 4.76 1.55
N LEU A 96 -10.92 4.58 1.76
CA LEU A 96 -11.47 4.37 3.11
C LEU A 96 -10.90 3.13 3.80
N GLU A 97 -10.80 1.99 3.10
CA GLU A 97 -10.21 0.78 3.66
C GLU A 97 -8.73 0.93 3.96
N ASP A 98 -7.97 1.63 3.10
CA ASP A 98 -6.55 1.91 3.34
C ASP A 98 -6.37 2.77 4.61
N LEU A 99 -7.20 3.80 4.82
CA LEU A 99 -7.19 4.62 6.04
C LEU A 99 -7.62 3.86 7.29
N TYR A 100 -8.55 2.91 7.15
CA TYR A 100 -9.04 2.10 8.26
C TYR A 100 -8.07 0.98 8.67
N LEU A 101 -7.16 0.60 7.78
CA LEU A 101 -6.31 -0.57 7.92
C LEU A 101 -5.55 -0.67 9.26
N PRO A 102 -4.92 0.40 9.78
CA PRO A 102 -4.21 0.38 11.07
C PRO A 102 -5.12 0.20 12.30
N TYR A 103 -6.40 0.48 12.15
CA TYR A 103 -7.40 0.44 13.23
C TYR A 103 -8.30 -0.79 13.17
N LYS A 104 -8.16 -1.59 12.11
CA LYS A 104 -8.96 -2.78 11.90
C LYS A 104 -8.58 -3.83 12.94
N PRO A 105 -9.52 -4.35 13.74
CA PRO A 105 -9.22 -5.43 14.68
C PRO A 105 -8.72 -6.67 13.92
N ARG A 106 -7.57 -7.21 14.33
CA ARG A 106 -6.98 -8.41 13.74
C ARG A 106 -6.58 -9.42 14.80
N LYS A 107 -6.46 -10.67 14.37
CA LYS A 107 -5.81 -11.72 15.16
C LYS A 107 -4.33 -11.37 15.33
N ARG A 108 -3.73 -11.88 16.41
CA ARG A 108 -2.33 -11.69 16.79
C ARG A 108 -1.38 -11.90 15.58
N SER A 109 -0.86 -10.81 15.01
CA SER A 109 0.11 -10.78 13.91
C SER A 109 1.54 -10.94 14.44
N LEU A 110 2.49 -11.30 13.58
CA LEU A 110 3.92 -11.38 13.96
C LEU A 110 4.43 -10.05 14.53
N ALA A 111 4.00 -8.93 13.96
CA ALA A 111 4.31 -7.60 14.48
C ALA A 111 3.68 -7.34 15.86
N SER A 112 2.43 -7.77 16.09
CA SER A 112 1.82 -7.66 17.43
C SER A 112 2.56 -8.51 18.46
N VAL A 113 2.98 -9.72 18.10
CA VAL A 113 3.83 -10.58 18.96
C VAL A 113 5.15 -9.89 19.27
N ALA A 114 5.79 -9.29 18.27
CA ALA A 114 7.04 -8.55 18.46
C ALA A 114 6.86 -7.32 19.37
N ARG A 115 5.74 -6.58 19.26
CA ARG A 115 5.43 -5.48 20.18
C ARG A 115 5.17 -5.95 21.61
N GLU A 116 4.48 -7.08 21.78
CA GLU A 116 4.26 -7.71 23.10
C GLU A 116 5.58 -8.14 23.76
N LYS A 117 6.58 -8.52 22.95
CA LYS A 117 7.96 -8.79 23.40
C LYS A 117 8.75 -7.52 23.75
N GLY A 118 8.15 -6.32 23.65
CA GLY A 118 8.79 -5.05 23.98
C GLY A 118 9.67 -4.46 22.88
N LEU A 119 9.62 -4.99 21.64
CA LEU A 119 10.45 -4.51 20.52
C LEU A 119 9.89 -3.26 19.83
N GLY A 120 8.73 -2.76 20.25
CA GLY A 120 8.09 -1.58 19.66
C GLY A 120 8.98 -0.32 19.67
N PRO A 121 9.46 0.14 20.84
CA PRO A 121 10.33 1.31 20.92
C PRO A 121 11.64 1.15 20.13
N PHE A 122 12.18 -0.06 20.05
CA PHE A 122 13.39 -0.33 19.29
C PHE A 122 13.14 -0.22 17.78
N ALA A 123 12.01 -0.75 17.30
CA ALA A 123 11.58 -0.57 15.91
C ALA A 123 11.40 0.91 15.53
N GLU A 124 10.82 1.71 16.43
CA GLU A 124 10.65 3.16 16.22
C GLU A 124 11.99 3.89 16.14
N GLN A 125 12.93 3.58 17.05
CA GLN A 125 14.28 4.15 17.02
C GLN A 125 15.04 3.77 15.74
N MET A 126 14.93 2.51 15.31
CA MET A 126 15.57 2.04 14.08
C MET A 126 15.00 2.76 12.86
N LEU A 127 13.68 2.90 12.77
CA LEU A 127 13.02 3.60 11.68
C LEU A 127 13.34 5.10 11.64
N ALA A 128 13.47 5.73 12.82
CA ALA A 128 13.84 7.14 12.95
C ALA A 128 15.33 7.42 12.68
N GLY A 129 16.16 6.38 12.50
CA GLY A 129 17.61 6.54 12.38
C GLY A 129 18.27 7.04 13.68
N ALA A 130 17.62 6.81 14.83
CA ALA A 130 18.07 7.29 16.14
C ALA A 130 19.11 6.36 16.81
N ILE A 131 19.35 5.17 16.23
CA ILE A 131 20.37 4.24 16.73
C ILE A 131 21.75 4.75 16.37
N THR A 132 22.51 5.18 17.38
CA THR A 132 23.91 5.56 17.23
C THR A 132 24.80 4.35 17.54
N GLY A 133 25.50 3.83 16.53
CA GLY A 133 26.40 2.68 16.69
C GLY A 133 25.96 1.47 15.87
N ASP A 134 26.43 0.28 16.27
CA ASP A 134 26.10 -0.98 15.62
C ASP A 134 24.67 -1.43 16.02
N ILE A 135 23.86 -1.75 15.02
CA ILE A 135 22.50 -2.23 15.19
C ILE A 135 22.50 -3.61 15.87
N ASP A 136 23.49 -4.45 15.57
CA ASP A 136 23.59 -5.79 16.13
C ASP A 136 23.89 -5.73 17.64
N GLU A 137 24.77 -4.81 18.04
CA GLU A 137 25.05 -4.54 19.46
C GLU A 137 23.81 -4.00 20.18
N ALA A 138 23.08 -3.08 19.54
CA ALA A 138 21.85 -2.54 20.10
C ALA A 138 20.73 -3.59 20.19
N ALA A 139 20.69 -4.57 19.29
CA ALA A 139 19.72 -5.67 19.31
C ALA A 139 20.06 -6.73 20.36
N GLN A 140 21.33 -6.90 20.71
CA GLN A 140 21.82 -7.87 21.70
C GLN A 140 21.11 -7.73 23.07
N GLN A 141 20.70 -6.52 23.45
CA GLN A 141 20.00 -6.27 24.73
C GLN A 141 18.60 -6.90 24.81
N PHE A 142 18.02 -7.29 23.68
CA PHE A 142 16.68 -7.91 23.60
C PHE A 142 16.74 -9.43 23.49
N VAL A 143 17.93 -10.02 23.33
CA VAL A 143 18.13 -11.46 23.23
C VAL A 143 17.82 -12.13 24.58
N ASN A 144 17.01 -13.19 24.55
CA ASN A 144 16.62 -13.97 25.72
C ASN A 144 16.56 -15.48 25.38
N SER A 145 16.51 -16.32 26.42
CA SER A 145 16.58 -17.78 26.27
C SER A 145 15.28 -18.45 25.81
N THR A 146 14.18 -17.71 25.67
CA THR A 146 12.85 -18.31 25.52
C THR A 146 12.23 -18.03 24.15
N GLU A 147 12.20 -16.76 23.74
CA GLU A 147 11.45 -16.33 22.55
C GLU A 147 12.25 -15.49 21.54
N LEU A 148 13.45 -14.99 21.91
CA LEU A 148 14.34 -14.20 21.05
C LEU A 148 15.76 -14.73 21.24
N THR A 149 16.06 -15.90 20.66
CA THR A 149 17.27 -16.68 20.99
C THR A 149 18.56 -16.14 20.38
N SER A 150 18.44 -15.27 19.39
CA SER A 150 19.56 -14.69 18.66
C SER A 150 19.29 -13.23 18.28
N VAL A 151 20.35 -12.50 17.91
CA VAL A 151 20.23 -11.14 17.35
C VAL A 151 19.37 -11.16 16.07
N ASP A 152 19.54 -12.17 15.22
CA ASP A 152 18.74 -12.35 14.01
C ASP A 152 17.24 -12.48 14.32
N ASP A 153 16.86 -13.22 15.36
CA ASP A 153 15.46 -13.34 15.79
C ASP A 153 14.87 -11.99 16.21
N VAL A 154 15.68 -11.17 16.88
CA VAL A 154 15.30 -9.80 17.30
C VAL A 154 15.08 -8.95 16.06
N LEU A 155 16.06 -8.88 15.15
CA LEU A 155 15.98 -8.07 13.95
C LEU A 155 14.85 -8.50 13.02
N LEU A 156 14.63 -9.81 12.88
CA LEU A 156 13.49 -10.33 12.13
C LEU A 156 12.16 -9.91 12.77
N SER A 157 12.04 -10.02 14.10
CA SER A 157 10.84 -9.59 14.83
C SER A 157 10.58 -8.08 14.70
N VAL A 158 11.63 -7.27 14.74
CA VAL A 158 11.57 -5.83 14.49
C VAL A 158 11.17 -5.54 13.04
N SER A 159 11.71 -6.28 12.08
CA SER A 159 11.37 -6.15 10.65
C SER A 159 9.88 -6.36 10.41
N HIS A 160 9.24 -7.28 11.14
CA HIS A 160 7.79 -7.49 11.05
C HIS A 160 7.00 -6.26 11.52
N ILE A 161 7.45 -5.56 12.58
CA ILE A 161 6.81 -4.33 13.06
C ILE A 161 6.89 -3.24 11.97
N ILE A 162 8.07 -3.05 11.39
CA ILE A 162 8.30 -2.02 10.37
C ILE A 162 7.55 -2.36 9.08
N ALA A 163 7.61 -3.61 8.64
CA ALA A 163 6.90 -4.09 7.45
C ALA A 163 5.38 -3.92 7.58
N GLU A 164 4.81 -4.20 8.76
CA GLU A 164 3.39 -3.94 9.02
C GLU A 164 3.09 -2.43 8.95
N GLY A 165 3.93 -1.59 9.56
CA GLY A 165 3.80 -0.13 9.48
C GLY A 165 3.79 0.40 8.03
N PHE A 166 4.69 -0.10 7.17
CA PHE A 166 4.70 0.25 5.76
C PHE A 166 3.50 -0.31 5.00
N ALA A 167 3.14 -1.57 5.24
CA ALA A 167 2.03 -2.23 4.57
C ALA A 167 0.68 -1.58 4.88
N GLU A 168 0.56 -0.92 6.04
CA GLU A 168 -0.64 -0.22 6.50
C GLU A 168 -0.62 1.30 6.27
N ASN A 169 0.48 1.86 5.77
CA ASN A 169 0.56 3.28 5.42
C ASN A 169 -0.26 3.57 4.15
N ALA A 170 -1.36 4.32 4.30
CA ALA A 170 -2.29 4.60 3.20
C ALA A 170 -1.64 5.35 2.03
N GLU A 171 -0.75 6.30 2.29
CA GLU A 171 -0.07 7.09 1.26
C GLU A 171 0.90 6.23 0.44
N LEU A 172 1.69 5.39 1.12
CA LEU A 172 2.63 4.47 0.49
C LEU A 172 1.90 3.45 -0.38
N ARG A 173 0.79 2.87 0.13
CA ARG A 173 -0.03 1.94 -0.64
C ARG A 173 -0.60 2.57 -1.91
N ASP A 174 -1.02 3.82 -1.82
CA ASP A 174 -1.57 4.54 -2.96
C ASP A 174 -0.49 4.89 -4.00
N ALA A 175 0.72 5.25 -3.53
CA ALA A 175 1.89 5.47 -4.39
C ALA A 175 2.31 4.18 -5.13
N ILE A 176 2.47 3.06 -4.41
CA ILE A 176 2.84 1.76 -5.01
C ILE A 176 1.78 1.32 -6.01
N ARG A 177 0.50 1.47 -5.68
CA ARG A 177 -0.59 1.11 -6.59
C ARG A 177 -0.59 1.92 -7.87
N ARG A 178 -0.34 3.24 -7.80
CA ARG A 178 -0.18 4.07 -9.00
C ARG A 178 1.00 3.60 -9.83
N LEU A 179 2.12 3.25 -9.19
CA LEU A 179 3.30 2.73 -9.86
C LEU A 179 3.00 1.42 -10.59
N VAL A 180 2.41 0.44 -9.88
CA VAL A 180 2.02 -0.85 -10.46
C VAL A 180 1.00 -0.69 -11.59
N TRP A 181 0.04 0.22 -11.45
CA TRP A 181 -0.93 0.47 -12.52
C TRP A 181 -0.31 1.12 -13.76
N LYS A 182 0.77 1.90 -13.60
CA LYS A 182 1.44 2.60 -14.69
C LYS A 182 2.50 1.73 -15.39
N GLU A 183 3.22 0.91 -14.62
CA GLU A 183 4.44 0.23 -15.08
C GLU A 183 4.34 -1.30 -15.01
N GLY A 184 3.29 -1.82 -14.36
CA GLY A 184 3.06 -3.24 -14.19
C GLY A 184 2.80 -3.96 -15.51
N ARG A 185 3.38 -5.15 -15.64
CA ARG A 185 3.18 -6.06 -16.76
C ARG A 185 2.46 -7.30 -16.27
N LEU A 186 1.40 -7.68 -16.99
CA LEU A 186 0.73 -8.95 -16.82
C LEU A 186 1.46 -9.98 -17.68
N ARG A 187 1.91 -11.05 -17.04
CA ARG A 187 2.53 -12.19 -17.70
C ARG A 187 1.71 -13.43 -17.40
N THR A 188 1.26 -14.11 -18.43
CA THR A 188 0.71 -15.47 -18.32
C THR A 188 1.82 -16.47 -18.65
N GLN A 189 1.87 -17.56 -17.91
CA GLN A 189 2.78 -18.67 -18.18
C GLN A 189 2.01 -19.98 -17.96
N LYS A 190 2.24 -20.97 -18.84
CA LYS A 190 1.67 -22.29 -18.68
C LYS A 190 2.14 -22.92 -17.38
N LEU A 191 1.22 -23.44 -16.59
CA LEU A 191 1.55 -24.23 -15.42
C LEU A 191 2.07 -25.59 -15.88
N GLU A 192 3.34 -25.89 -15.63
CA GLU A 192 3.87 -27.23 -15.90
C GLU A 192 3.33 -28.23 -14.87
N LEU A 193 2.33 -28.99 -15.29
CA LEU A 193 1.79 -30.13 -14.54
C LEU A 193 2.58 -31.40 -14.90
N PRO A 194 2.77 -32.34 -13.95
CA PRO A 194 3.37 -33.65 -14.24
C PRO A 194 2.67 -34.35 -15.42
N ASP A 195 3.45 -35.04 -16.27
CA ASP A 195 3.05 -35.58 -17.58
C ASP A 195 1.76 -36.43 -17.59
N GLU A 196 1.34 -36.98 -16.45
CA GLU A 196 0.15 -37.83 -16.34
C GLU A 196 -1.19 -37.06 -16.49
N LEU A 197 -1.17 -35.72 -16.51
CA LEU A 197 -2.38 -34.89 -16.66
C LEU A 197 -2.39 -34.03 -17.94
N ASN A 198 -1.31 -34.04 -18.74
CA ASN A 198 -1.22 -33.28 -19.99
C ASN A 198 -1.87 -34.05 -21.16
N ALA A 199 -3.16 -34.36 -21.03
CA ALA A 199 -3.94 -34.95 -22.11
C ALA A 199 -4.70 -33.85 -22.84
N ASN A 200 -4.13 -33.45 -23.98
CA ASN A 200 -4.60 -32.47 -24.96
C ASN A 200 -4.34 -31.02 -24.55
N ASP A 201 -3.57 -30.30 -25.35
CA ASP A 201 -4.02 -29.05 -25.99
C ASP A 201 -2.83 -28.41 -26.72
N GLU A 202 -2.95 -28.37 -28.06
CA GLU A 202 -2.19 -27.50 -28.95
C GLU A 202 -2.70 -26.06 -28.72
N ASP A 203 -1.81 -25.16 -28.30
CA ASP A 203 -1.66 -23.77 -28.79
C ASP A 203 -0.77 -22.98 -27.80
N ASP A 204 0.47 -22.72 -28.21
CA ASP A 204 1.42 -21.86 -27.52
C ASP A 204 0.95 -20.40 -27.59
N LEU A 205 0.47 -19.84 -26.47
CA LEU A 205 0.21 -18.41 -26.34
C LEU A 205 0.80 -17.85 -25.04
N ASP A 206 2.12 -17.66 -25.04
CA ASP A 206 2.75 -16.72 -24.11
C ASP A 206 2.37 -15.29 -24.55
N VAL A 207 1.52 -14.61 -23.75
CA VAL A 207 1.08 -13.24 -24.02
C VAL A 207 1.56 -12.35 -22.89
N GLU A 208 2.41 -11.37 -23.23
CA GLU A 208 2.73 -10.26 -22.33
C GLU A 208 1.77 -9.10 -22.60
N GLY A 209 1.00 -8.71 -21.59
CA GLY A 209 0.10 -7.56 -21.64
C GLY A 209 0.54 -6.46 -20.69
N GLN A 210 0.53 -5.20 -21.12
CA GLN A 210 0.65 -4.08 -20.18
C GLN A 210 -0.68 -3.84 -19.47
N LEU A 211 -0.63 -3.45 -18.20
CA LEU A 211 -1.80 -2.91 -17.50
C LEU A 211 -2.03 -1.47 -18.02
N ASN A 212 -2.80 -1.29 -19.09
CA ASN A 212 -3.01 0.02 -19.72
C ASN A 212 -4.51 0.44 -19.66
N PRO A 213 -4.84 1.74 -19.45
CA PRO A 213 -6.24 2.19 -19.31
C PRO A 213 -7.03 2.28 -20.62
N ASP A 214 -6.40 2.09 -21.78
CA ASP A 214 -7.00 2.20 -23.12
C ASP A 214 -7.21 0.85 -23.83
N VAL A 215 -7.22 -0.28 -23.10
CA VAL A 215 -7.61 -1.56 -23.71
C VAL A 215 -9.15 -1.62 -23.76
N PRO A 216 -9.80 -1.56 -24.95
CA PRO A 216 -11.24 -1.72 -25.04
C PRO A 216 -11.62 -3.12 -24.55
N SER A 217 -12.73 -3.20 -23.83
CA SER A 217 -13.33 -4.42 -23.28
C SER A 217 -13.93 -5.33 -24.38
N GLU A 218 -13.20 -5.54 -25.47
CA GLU A 218 -13.56 -6.43 -26.58
C GLU A 218 -12.45 -7.46 -26.83
N THR A 219 -12.07 -8.17 -25.76
CA THR A 219 -11.56 -9.53 -25.92
C THR A 219 -12.29 -10.39 -24.91
N GLY A 220 -13.52 -10.74 -25.25
CA GLY A 220 -14.30 -11.73 -24.53
C GLY A 220 -13.62 -13.08 -24.66
N VAL A 221 -12.79 -13.43 -23.68
CA VAL A 221 -12.39 -14.82 -23.45
C VAL A 221 -13.62 -15.51 -22.86
N GLN A 222 -14.20 -16.44 -23.61
CA GLN A 222 -15.20 -17.37 -23.09
C GLN A 222 -14.50 -18.30 -22.09
N GLU A 223 -14.42 -17.91 -20.83
CA GLU A 223 -13.99 -18.82 -19.76
C GLU A 223 -15.15 -19.73 -19.36
N GLY A 224 -15.07 -20.97 -19.85
CA GLY A 224 -15.82 -22.10 -19.32
C GLY A 224 -15.38 -22.41 -17.89
N LEU A 225 -16.38 -22.77 -17.07
CA LEU A 225 -16.29 -23.20 -15.68
C LEU A 225 -15.18 -24.25 -15.44
N GLY A 226 -14.26 -24.00 -14.51
CA GLY A 226 -13.34 -25.03 -14.02
C GLY A 226 -12.29 -24.56 -13.01
N SER A 227 -12.58 -24.78 -11.71
CA SER A 227 -11.66 -25.04 -10.59
C SER A 227 -10.55 -24.04 -10.19
N GLU A 228 -10.69 -23.53 -8.96
CA GLU A 228 -9.69 -23.10 -7.96
C GLU A 228 -8.25 -22.84 -8.41
N SER A 229 -7.89 -21.55 -8.57
CA SER A 229 -6.50 -21.09 -8.67
C SER A 229 -5.86 -20.93 -7.30
N THR A 230 -4.82 -21.72 -7.04
CA THR A 230 -3.85 -21.48 -5.96
C THR A 230 -2.76 -20.55 -6.49
N VAL A 231 -2.58 -19.40 -5.84
CA VAL A 231 -1.57 -18.40 -6.21
C VAL A 231 -0.19 -18.90 -5.75
N VAL A 232 0.73 -19.11 -6.69
CA VAL A 232 2.16 -19.27 -6.41
C VAL A 232 2.83 -17.94 -6.78
N GLU A 233 3.25 -17.16 -5.78
CA GLU A 233 4.07 -15.97 -5.98
C GLU A 233 5.54 -16.37 -6.11
N GLN A 234 6.19 -16.02 -7.22
CA GLN A 234 7.65 -15.97 -7.33
C GLN A 234 8.12 -14.52 -7.50
N PRO A 235 9.28 -14.15 -6.90
CA PRO A 235 9.75 -12.76 -6.86
C PRO A 235 10.23 -12.32 -8.24
N THR A 236 9.85 -11.09 -8.63
CA THR A 236 10.33 -10.45 -9.85
C THR A 236 11.76 -9.99 -9.67
N THR A 237 12.74 -10.74 -10.19
CA THR A 237 14.11 -10.25 -10.36
C THR A 237 14.15 -9.29 -11.55
N SER A 238 14.45 -8.02 -11.27
CA SER A 238 14.90 -7.08 -12.30
C SER A 238 16.41 -7.22 -12.39
N ASP A 239 16.92 -7.78 -13.49
CA ASP A 239 18.35 -7.76 -13.78
C ASP A 239 18.57 -7.20 -15.19
N GLN A 240 19.25 -6.07 -15.26
CA GLN A 240 19.98 -5.64 -16.44
C GLN A 240 21.30 -5.00 -15.99
N GLN A 241 22.37 -5.80 -16.14
CA GLN A 241 23.76 -5.40 -16.11
C GLN A 241 24.07 -4.28 -17.12
N VAL A 242 24.83 -3.28 -16.69
CA VAL A 242 25.69 -2.49 -17.58
C VAL A 242 27.07 -2.30 -16.93
N ALA A 243 28.03 -3.07 -17.46
CA ALA A 243 29.46 -2.83 -17.70
C ALA A 243 30.39 -2.21 -16.62
N ASP A 244 31.42 -3.00 -16.27
CA ASP A 244 32.71 -2.63 -15.71
C ASP A 244 33.63 -1.97 -16.78
N PRO A 245 34.57 -1.09 -16.41
CA PRO A 245 35.95 -1.37 -16.80
C PRO A 245 37.01 -0.98 -15.76
N GLY A 246 37.81 -1.97 -15.33
CA GLY A 246 39.07 -1.78 -14.62
C GLY A 246 40.31 -1.62 -15.51
N ALA A 247 41.15 -0.65 -15.12
CA ALA A 247 42.62 -0.57 -15.22
C ALA A 247 43.34 -0.35 -16.57
N ALA A 248 44.03 0.80 -16.67
CA ALA A 248 45.32 0.94 -17.34
C ALA A 248 46.25 1.87 -16.52
N ILE A 249 47.45 1.38 -16.26
CA ILE A 249 48.59 1.98 -15.55
C ILE A 249 49.67 2.40 -16.55
N VAL A 250 50.47 3.44 -16.21
CA VAL A 250 51.90 3.74 -16.51
C VAL A 250 52.06 5.29 -16.42
N SER A 251 52.62 5.86 -15.35
CA SER A 251 54.05 6.04 -14.98
C SER A 251 54.83 7.05 -15.85
N THR A 252 55.22 8.19 -15.25
CA THR A 252 56.58 8.81 -15.20
C THR A 252 56.48 10.21 -14.56
N GLY A 253 57.09 10.43 -13.38
CA GLY A 253 58.24 11.34 -13.16
C GLY A 253 57.76 12.77 -12.87
N GLU A 254 58.03 13.44 -11.73
CA GLU A 254 59.34 13.76 -11.17
C GLU A 254 59.14 14.44 -9.78
N SER A 255 60.04 14.17 -8.83
CA SER A 255 60.34 14.90 -7.58
C SER A 255 61.75 15.51 -7.74
N PRO A 256 62.24 16.53 -6.98
CA PRO A 256 62.29 16.51 -5.50
C PRO A 256 62.43 17.87 -4.74
N GLU A 257 62.59 17.75 -3.41
CA GLU A 257 63.26 18.59 -2.37
C GLU A 257 62.34 19.00 -1.19
N LEU A 258 62.40 18.41 0.03
CA LEU A 258 63.39 18.42 1.15
C LEU A 258 63.49 19.73 1.97
N ALA A 259 63.04 19.68 3.24
CA ALA A 259 63.57 20.37 4.45
C ALA A 259 62.54 20.24 5.62
N THR A 260 62.70 19.33 6.59
CA THR A 260 63.39 19.42 7.92
C THR A 260 62.60 20.03 9.09
N ALA A 261 62.48 19.23 10.16
CA ALA A 261 62.40 19.54 11.62
C ALA A 261 61.26 20.46 12.10
N GLU A 262 60.63 20.27 13.28
CA GLU A 262 61.21 20.10 14.60
C GLU A 262 60.16 19.63 15.63
N THR A 263 60.62 18.91 16.64
CA THR A 263 59.92 18.42 17.83
C THR A 263 59.66 19.50 18.88
N VAL A 264 58.52 19.47 19.59
CA VAL A 264 58.44 19.93 21.00
C VAL A 264 57.51 19.03 21.81
N THR A 265 58.07 18.50 22.89
CA THR A 265 57.48 17.73 23.98
C THR A 265 56.90 18.60 25.10
N ALA A 266 55.82 18.07 25.70
CA ALA A 266 55.46 18.07 27.13
C ALA A 266 55.37 19.39 27.93
N GLU A 267 54.21 19.60 28.58
CA GLU A 267 54.20 19.92 30.00
C GLU A 267 52.91 19.43 30.70
N THR A 268 53.12 18.69 31.77
CA THR A 268 52.17 18.18 32.76
C THR A 268 51.88 19.23 33.83
N VAL A 269 50.63 19.39 34.27
CA VAL A 269 50.33 19.91 35.62
C VAL A 269 49.22 19.08 36.27
N THR A 270 49.56 18.54 37.44
CA THR A 270 48.77 17.75 38.37
C THR A 270 47.95 18.60 39.35
N ALA A 271 46.78 18.06 39.70
CA ALA A 271 46.13 18.03 41.03
C ALA A 271 45.63 19.33 41.68
N GLU A 272 44.33 19.37 42.00
CA GLU A 272 43.87 19.60 43.38
C GLU A 272 42.48 18.98 43.63
N THR A 273 42.41 18.18 44.69
CA THR A 273 41.21 17.57 45.28
C THR A 273 40.58 18.53 46.27
N VAL A 274 39.25 18.73 46.23
CA VAL A 274 38.47 19.18 47.40
C VAL A 274 37.16 18.39 47.47
N THR A 275 37.03 17.61 48.54
CA THR A 275 35.86 16.90 49.05
C THR A 275 34.87 17.86 49.74
N ALA A 276 33.57 17.59 49.61
CA ALA A 276 32.57 17.95 50.62
C ALA A 276 31.35 17.00 50.52
N GLU A 277 31.04 16.39 51.68
CA GLU A 277 29.92 15.48 52.05
C GLU A 277 29.83 14.07 51.46
#